data_AF-A0A524GS31-F1
#
_entry.id   AF-A0A524GS31-F1
#
_cell.length_a   1.000
_cell.length_b   1.000
_cell.length_c   1.000
_cell.angle_alpha   90.00
_cell.angle_beta   90.00
_cell.angle_gamma   90.00
#
_symmetry.space_group_name_H-M   'P 1'
#
loop_
_entity.id
_entity.type
_entity.pdbx_description
1 polymer ?
#
loop_
_entity_poly.entity_id
_entity_poly.type
_entity_poly.pdbx_seq_one_letter_code
_entity_poly.pdbx_strand_id
1 'polypeptide(L)'
;MNKVTIAVTTLLATFVAACVTINVYFPEAAAVEAADRIIDKVRGESDDSGTSLYQREDSGEPSVMVAFASSVIGFLVSDANAQDQIDFDKPSPEKQALEQSLAQRFPSLKPYFDSGAIGVTDSSLIDFRDRNLVPLKDRNTVVQLVTAQNNDWLALYAEIAKINKHPEWQDGIRKTFAERWIAKANKGWYYREGGTWKQK
;
A
#
# COMPACT_ATOMS: atom_id res chain seq x y z
N MET A 1 -51.33 20.93 18.66
CA MET A 1 -49.90 20.61 18.38
C MET A 1 -49.42 21.57 17.30
N ASN A 2 -48.58 22.54 17.70
CA ASN A 2 -48.27 23.69 16.87
C ASN A 2 -47.23 23.31 15.81
N LYS A 3 -47.43 23.74 14.56
CA LYS A 3 -46.53 23.50 13.42
C LYS A 3 -45.07 23.88 13.73
N VAL A 4 -44.88 24.86 14.61
CA VAL A 4 -43.58 25.30 15.13
C VAL A 4 -42.90 24.22 15.98
N THR A 5 -43.64 23.53 16.85
CA THR A 5 -43.10 22.42 17.66
C THR A 5 -42.63 21.27 16.79
N ILE A 6 -43.40 20.93 15.74
CA ILE A 6 -43.04 19.87 14.79
C ILE A 6 -41.78 20.27 14.03
N ALA A 7 -41.72 21.50 13.50
CA ALA A 7 -40.55 22.01 12.78
C ALA A 7 -39.28 22.05 13.64
N VAL A 8 -39.41 22.46 14.91
CA VAL A 8 -38.29 22.51 15.86
C VAL A 8 -37.82 21.10 16.25
N THR A 9 -38.73 20.14 16.46
CA THR A 9 -38.33 18.74 16.70
C THR A 9 -37.69 18.09 15.48
N THR A 10 -38.17 18.37 14.26
CA THR A 10 -37.58 17.82 13.04
C THR A 10 -36.17 18.40 12.80
N LEU A 11 -35.99 19.71 12.98
CA LEU A 11 -34.69 20.39 12.81
C LEU A 11 -33.66 19.93 13.85
N LEU A 12 -34.08 19.75 15.11
CA LEU A 12 -33.21 19.26 16.19
C LEU A 12 -32.82 17.78 15.98
N ALA A 13 -33.73 16.95 15.45
CA ALA A 13 -33.43 15.56 15.12
C ALA A 13 -32.43 15.42 13.95
N THR A 14 -32.42 16.34 12.98
CA THR A 14 -31.45 16.33 11.88
C THR A 14 -30.04 16.70 12.33
N PHE A 15 -29.90 17.59 13.32
CA PHE A 15 -28.58 18.02 13.83
C PHE A 15 -27.86 16.93 14.63
N VAL A 16 -28.59 16.04 15.30
CA VAL A 16 -27.99 14.94 16.10
C VAL A 16 -27.41 13.83 15.20
N ALA A 17 -27.86 13.70 13.96
CA ALA A 17 -27.34 12.72 13.00
C ALA A 17 -26.00 13.13 12.34
N ALA A 18 -25.54 14.38 12.52
CA ALA A 18 -24.37 14.93 11.82
C ALA A 18 -23.04 14.77 12.59
N CYS A 19 -23.08 14.38 13.87
CA CYS A 19 -21.86 14.13 14.65
C CYS A 19 -21.45 12.65 14.56
N VAL A 20 -21.16 12.15 13.35
CA VAL A 20 -20.32 10.96 13.22
C VAL A 20 -18.87 11.43 13.38
N THR A 21 -18.27 11.11 14.52
CA THR A 21 -16.82 11.20 14.69
C THR A 21 -16.20 10.15 13.77
N ILE A 22 -15.99 10.47 12.48
CA ILE A 22 -15.17 9.65 11.60
C ILE A 22 -13.72 9.86 12.07
N ASN A 23 -13.37 9.18 13.15
CA ASN A 23 -11.99 8.96 13.50
C ASN A 23 -11.47 7.98 12.46
N VAL A 24 -10.92 8.48 11.35
CA VAL A 24 -10.37 7.63 10.30
C VAL A 24 -9.12 6.97 10.87
N TYR A 25 -9.34 5.83 11.53
CA TYR A 25 -8.29 4.95 12.00
C TYR A 25 -7.56 4.38 10.79
N PHE A 26 -6.25 4.19 10.92
CA PHE A 26 -5.45 3.53 9.90
C PHE A 26 -6.02 2.12 9.61
N PRO A 27 -6.49 1.81 8.40
CA PRO A 27 -7.16 0.54 8.11
C PRO A 27 -6.16 -0.62 7.98
N GLU A 28 -5.76 -1.16 9.13
CA GLU A 28 -4.71 -2.18 9.24
C GLU A 28 -4.97 -3.42 8.36
N ALA A 29 -6.20 -3.93 8.31
CA ALA A 29 -6.51 -5.12 7.53
C ALA A 29 -6.25 -4.93 6.02
N ALA A 30 -6.65 -3.79 5.46
CA ALA A 30 -6.41 -3.47 4.05
C ALA A 30 -4.91 -3.25 3.78
N ALA A 31 -4.20 -2.61 4.71
CA ALA A 31 -2.75 -2.43 4.62
C ALA A 31 -1.99 -3.77 4.68
N VAL A 32 -2.44 -4.72 5.51
CA VAL A 32 -1.87 -6.07 5.60
C VAL A 32 -2.00 -6.82 4.28
N GLU A 33 -3.18 -6.75 3.66
CA GLU A 33 -3.46 -7.44 2.39
C GLU A 33 -2.61 -6.85 1.24
N ALA A 34 -2.53 -5.53 1.15
CA ALA A 34 -1.68 -4.86 0.17
C ALA A 34 -0.19 -5.13 0.41
N ALA A 35 0.25 -5.15 1.67
CA ALA A 35 1.63 -5.50 2.02
C ALA A 35 1.97 -6.91 1.56
N ASP A 36 1.10 -7.89 1.81
CA ASP A 36 1.33 -9.27 1.37
C ASP A 36 1.49 -9.38 -0.14
N ARG A 37 0.59 -8.76 -0.91
CA ARG A 37 0.64 -8.74 -2.38
C ARG A 37 1.90 -8.08 -2.91
N ILE A 38 2.22 -6.88 -2.41
CA ILE A 38 3.36 -6.10 -2.90
C ILE A 38 4.67 -6.80 -2.56
N ILE A 39 4.77 -7.39 -1.37
CA ILE A 39 5.95 -8.17 -0.96
C ILE A 39 6.12 -9.41 -1.86
N ASP A 40 5.05 -10.15 -2.15
CA ASP A 40 5.11 -11.30 -3.06
C ASP A 40 5.56 -10.89 -4.46
N LYS A 41 4.99 -9.81 -4.98
CA LYS A 41 5.35 -9.25 -6.28
C LYS A 41 6.83 -8.85 -6.34
N VAL A 42 7.32 -8.12 -5.33
CA VAL A 42 8.73 -7.69 -5.24
C VAL A 42 9.66 -8.90 -5.14
N ARG A 43 9.24 -9.97 -4.47
CA ARG A 43 10.05 -11.18 -4.32
C ARG A 43 9.97 -12.12 -5.52
N GLY A 44 9.04 -11.90 -6.45
CA GLY A 44 8.77 -12.81 -7.55
C GLY A 44 8.06 -14.09 -7.11
N GLU A 45 7.36 -14.05 -5.98
CA GLU A 45 6.58 -15.16 -5.40
C GLU A 45 5.09 -15.09 -5.74
N SER A 46 4.69 -14.07 -6.52
CA SER A 46 3.39 -14.02 -7.16
C SER A 46 3.37 -14.93 -8.39
N ASP A 47 2.42 -15.89 -8.44
CA ASP A 47 2.23 -16.81 -9.57
C ASP A 47 1.88 -16.11 -10.91
N ASP A 48 1.67 -14.79 -10.91
CA ASP A 48 1.46 -13.99 -12.11
C ASP A 48 2.78 -13.47 -12.69
N SER A 49 3.50 -14.38 -13.35
CA SER A 49 4.40 -13.98 -14.44
C SER A 49 3.54 -13.45 -15.59
N GLY A 50 3.27 -12.14 -15.59
CA GLY A 50 3.06 -11.38 -16.82
C GLY A 50 1.66 -11.38 -17.45
N THR A 51 0.58 -11.38 -16.67
CA THR A 51 -0.69 -10.84 -17.19
C THR A 51 -0.84 -9.41 -16.71
N SER A 52 -0.48 -8.47 -17.59
CA SER A 52 -1.07 -7.13 -17.57
C SER A 52 -2.59 -7.28 -17.49
N LEU A 53 -3.18 -7.10 -16.31
CA LEU A 53 -4.62 -6.91 -16.15
C LEU A 53 -5.03 -5.47 -16.54
N TYR A 54 -4.35 -4.89 -17.53
CA TYR A 54 -4.98 -3.92 -18.42
C TYR A 54 -5.59 -4.66 -19.61
N GLN A 55 -6.68 -5.38 -19.34
CA GLN A 55 -7.72 -5.64 -20.33
C GLN A 55 -9.01 -5.92 -19.57
N ARG A 56 -9.66 -4.86 -19.08
CA ARG A 56 -11.12 -4.88 -19.06
C ARG A 56 -11.58 -4.24 -20.37
N GLU A 57 -11.66 -5.06 -21.40
CA GLU A 57 -12.62 -4.84 -22.48
C GLU A 57 -14.01 -4.93 -21.84
N ASP A 58 -14.56 -3.78 -21.52
CA ASP A 58 -16.01 -3.59 -21.46
C ASP A 58 -16.33 -2.30 -22.20
N SER A 59 -16.05 -2.31 -23.51
CA SER A 59 -16.66 -1.38 -24.46
C SER A 59 -17.96 -1.99 -24.97
N GLY A 60 -18.91 -2.18 -24.06
CA GLY A 60 -20.31 -2.17 -24.44
C GLY A 60 -20.67 -0.72 -24.79
N GLU A 61 -20.56 -0.34 -26.07
CA GLU A 61 -21.02 0.95 -26.58
C GLU A 61 -22.49 1.16 -26.13
N PRO A 62 -22.80 2.12 -25.24
CA PRO A 62 -24.17 2.38 -24.88
C PRO A 62 -24.86 2.99 -26.10
N SER A 63 -25.94 2.36 -26.54
CA SER A 63 -26.80 2.94 -27.59
C SER A 63 -27.11 4.41 -27.27
N VAL A 64 -27.09 5.27 -28.29
CA VAL A 64 -27.27 6.73 -28.16
C VAL A 64 -28.55 7.11 -27.38
N MET A 65 -29.55 6.23 -27.34
CA MET A 65 -30.75 6.39 -26.52
C MET A 65 -30.52 6.22 -25.00
N VAL A 66 -29.58 5.38 -24.57
CA VAL A 66 -29.24 5.16 -23.15
C VAL A 66 -28.38 6.31 -22.59
N ALA A 67 -27.51 6.90 -23.42
CA ALA A 67 -26.68 8.05 -23.05
C ALA A 67 -27.51 9.32 -22.77
N PHE A 68 -28.64 9.50 -23.47
CA PHE A 68 -29.52 10.65 -23.27
C PHE A 68 -30.44 10.49 -22.06
N ALA A 69 -30.85 9.26 -21.72
CA ALA A 69 -31.64 8.98 -20.52
C ALA A 69 -30.82 9.13 -19.22
N SER A 70 -29.51 8.89 -19.27
CA SER A 70 -28.61 8.99 -18.11
C SER A 70 -28.19 10.43 -17.79
N SER A 71 -28.19 11.36 -18.75
CA SER A 71 -27.84 12.77 -18.51
C SER A 71 -28.90 13.55 -17.72
N VAL A 72 -30.17 13.16 -17.80
CA VAL A 72 -31.27 13.82 -17.08
C VAL A 72 -31.38 13.31 -15.63
N ILE A 73 -30.98 12.07 -15.38
CA ILE A 73 -30.97 11.46 -14.03
C ILE A 73 -29.78 11.99 -13.21
N GLY A 74 -28.60 12.18 -13.84
CA GLY A 74 -27.39 12.73 -13.18
C GLY A 74 -27.48 14.22 -12.81
N PHE A 75 -28.46 14.96 -13.32
CA PHE A 75 -28.70 16.36 -12.92
C PHE A 75 -29.51 16.46 -11.60
N LEU A 76 -30.33 15.45 -11.29
CA LEU A 76 -31.19 15.43 -10.09
C LEU A 76 -30.61 14.61 -8.94
N VAL A 77 -29.69 13.70 -9.23
CA VAL A 77 -28.86 13.04 -8.24
C VAL A 77 -27.46 13.60 -8.45
N SER A 78 -27.12 14.66 -7.70
CA SER A 78 -25.71 14.96 -7.46
C SER A 78 -25.07 13.64 -7.03
N ASP A 79 -23.98 13.23 -7.68
CA ASP A 79 -23.16 12.08 -7.31
C ASP A 79 -22.60 12.27 -5.89
N ALA A 80 -23.47 12.16 -4.90
CA ALA A 80 -23.15 11.89 -3.53
C ALA A 80 -22.81 10.40 -3.52
N ASN A 81 -21.51 10.09 -3.41
CA ASN A 81 -20.86 8.80 -3.18
C ASN A 81 -19.80 8.40 -4.24
N ALA A 82 -18.97 9.34 -4.71
CA ALA A 82 -17.53 9.02 -4.81
C ALA A 82 -16.95 9.12 -3.39
N GLN A 83 -17.44 8.24 -2.50
CA GLN A 83 -16.92 8.13 -1.14
C GLN A 83 -15.44 7.76 -1.28
N ASP A 84 -14.57 8.47 -0.58
CA ASP A 84 -13.13 8.22 -0.49
C ASP A 84 -12.86 6.77 -0.03
N GLN A 85 -12.97 5.82 -0.96
CA GLN A 85 -12.72 4.42 -0.67
C GLN A 85 -11.21 4.26 -0.57
N ILE A 86 -10.76 3.97 0.65
CA ILE A 86 -9.37 3.65 0.92
C ILE A 86 -9.02 2.39 0.15
N ASP A 87 -7.98 2.48 -0.67
CA ASP A 87 -7.50 1.41 -1.53
C ASP A 87 -5.97 1.52 -1.63
N PHE A 88 -5.29 0.66 -0.88
CA PHE A 88 -3.82 0.58 -0.90
C PHE A 88 -3.31 0.00 -2.22
N ASP A 89 -4.15 -0.67 -2.99
CA ASP A 89 -3.82 -1.28 -4.28
C ASP A 89 -4.04 -0.35 -5.46
N LYS A 90 -4.80 0.73 -5.25
CA LYS A 90 -5.08 1.77 -6.25
C LYS A 90 -3.84 2.08 -7.09
N PRO A 91 -3.89 1.86 -8.41
CA PRO A 91 -2.73 2.00 -9.26
C PRO A 91 -2.37 3.48 -9.45
N SER A 92 -1.07 3.76 -9.44
CA SER A 92 -0.51 4.98 -10.00
C SER A 92 0.74 4.65 -10.82
N PRO A 93 1.11 5.46 -11.83
CA PRO A 93 2.35 5.23 -12.58
C PRO A 93 3.59 5.21 -11.68
N GLU A 94 3.64 6.07 -10.67
CA GLU A 94 4.73 6.14 -9.69
C GLU A 94 4.82 4.85 -8.87
N LYS A 95 3.68 4.40 -8.31
CA LYS A 95 3.60 3.15 -7.54
C LYS A 95 4.07 1.95 -8.36
N GLN A 96 3.61 1.85 -9.60
CA GLN A 96 3.97 0.76 -10.51
C GLN A 96 5.46 0.77 -10.85
N ALA A 97 6.03 1.94 -11.12
CA ALA A 97 7.47 2.08 -11.39
C ALA A 97 8.31 1.69 -10.17
N LEU A 98 7.90 2.09 -8.97
CA LEU A 98 8.58 1.74 -7.71
C LEU A 98 8.52 0.23 -7.45
N GLU A 99 7.34 -0.40 -7.55
CA GLU A 99 7.20 -1.85 -7.40
C GLU A 99 8.04 -2.62 -8.42
N GLN A 100 8.10 -2.15 -9.66
CA GLN A 100 8.92 -2.75 -10.70
C GLN A 100 10.42 -2.61 -10.39
N SER A 101 10.88 -1.42 -9.97
CA SER A 101 12.26 -1.19 -9.57
C SER A 101 12.66 -2.10 -8.40
N LEU A 102 11.81 -2.18 -7.38
CA LEU A 102 12.00 -3.06 -6.22
C LEU A 102 12.12 -4.53 -6.65
N ALA A 103 11.20 -4.99 -7.51
CA ALA A 103 11.18 -6.37 -8.00
C ALA A 103 12.40 -6.71 -8.86
N GLN A 104 12.81 -5.81 -9.75
CA GLN A 104 13.98 -6.00 -10.61
C GLN A 104 15.29 -6.07 -9.82
N ARG A 105 15.39 -5.32 -8.72
CA ARG A 105 16.60 -5.27 -7.89
C ARG A 105 16.68 -6.44 -6.90
N PHE A 106 15.53 -6.96 -6.44
CA PHE A 106 15.47 -7.98 -5.40
C PHE A 106 16.34 -9.23 -5.66
N PRO A 107 16.40 -9.81 -6.88
CA PRO A 107 17.27 -10.95 -7.17
C PRO A 107 18.75 -10.71 -6.88
N SER A 108 19.23 -9.47 -7.03
CA SER A 108 20.62 -9.10 -6.70
C SER A 108 20.87 -8.96 -5.20
N LEU A 109 19.83 -8.72 -4.40
CA LEU A 109 19.91 -8.67 -2.93
C LEU A 109 19.80 -10.07 -2.31
N LYS A 110 19.07 -10.97 -2.95
CA LYS A 110 18.75 -12.30 -2.41
C LYS A 110 19.97 -13.09 -1.88
N PRO A 111 21.12 -13.16 -2.58
CA PRO A 111 22.29 -13.89 -2.07
C PRO A 111 22.80 -13.36 -0.72
N TYR A 112 22.63 -12.07 -0.45
CA TYR A 112 23.06 -11.43 0.80
C TYR A 112 22.03 -11.62 1.93
N PHE A 113 20.75 -11.80 1.60
CA PHE A 113 19.76 -12.29 2.56
C PHE A 113 20.02 -13.75 2.91
N ASP A 114 20.29 -14.59 1.90
CA ASP A 114 20.54 -16.01 2.07
C ASP A 114 21.80 -16.28 2.90
N SER A 115 22.87 -15.48 2.75
CA SER A 115 24.06 -15.55 3.61
C SER A 115 23.86 -14.92 4.98
N GLY A 116 22.80 -14.11 5.14
CA GLY A 116 22.53 -13.30 6.32
C GLY A 116 23.44 -12.08 6.46
N ALA A 117 24.18 -11.68 5.43
CA ALA A 117 24.92 -10.41 5.44
C ALA A 117 23.99 -9.21 5.68
N ILE A 118 22.78 -9.27 5.12
CA ILE A 118 21.72 -8.27 5.29
C ILE A 118 20.46 -8.92 5.86
N GLY A 119 19.59 -8.09 6.43
CA GLY A 119 18.29 -8.50 6.94
C GLY A 119 17.30 -7.34 6.92
N VAL A 120 16.04 -7.63 7.24
CA VAL A 120 15.00 -6.60 7.32
C VAL A 120 14.83 -6.07 8.72
N THR A 121 14.66 -4.76 8.81
CA THR A 121 14.50 -4.02 10.06
C THR A 121 13.04 -3.96 10.50
N ASP A 122 12.83 -3.54 11.75
CA ASP A 122 11.54 -3.15 12.33
C ASP A 122 10.77 -2.07 11.53
N SER A 123 11.43 -1.44 10.56
CA SER A 123 10.88 -0.38 9.71
C SER A 123 10.68 -0.82 8.27
N SER A 124 10.68 -2.13 8.00
CA SER A 124 10.54 -2.71 6.65
C SER A 124 11.63 -2.28 5.65
N LEU A 125 12.76 -1.82 6.17
CA LEU A 125 13.94 -1.47 5.38
C LEU A 125 15.03 -2.53 5.54
N ILE A 126 15.99 -2.55 4.63
CA ILE A 126 17.13 -3.46 4.66
C ILE A 126 18.30 -2.81 5.39
N ASP A 127 18.98 -3.57 6.25
CA ASP A 127 20.22 -3.13 6.87
C ASP A 127 21.26 -4.27 6.89
N PHE A 128 22.52 -3.91 7.07
CA PHE A 128 23.62 -4.86 7.23
C PHE A 128 23.58 -5.46 8.63
N ARG A 129 23.40 -6.78 8.70
CA ARG A 129 23.62 -7.53 9.94
C ARG A 129 25.09 -7.78 10.16
N ASP A 130 25.78 -8.27 9.13
CA ASP A 130 27.21 -8.59 9.18
C ASP A 130 27.89 -8.32 7.83
N ARG A 131 28.65 -7.22 7.79
CA ARG A 131 29.41 -6.80 6.60
C ARG A 131 30.59 -7.72 6.26
N ASN A 132 31.04 -8.55 7.20
CA ASN A 132 32.14 -9.48 6.97
C ASN A 132 31.73 -10.67 6.11
N LEU A 133 30.43 -10.94 6.00
CA LEU A 133 29.86 -11.93 5.10
C LEU A 133 29.75 -11.47 3.64
N VAL A 134 30.08 -10.20 3.36
CA VAL A 134 30.14 -9.65 2.00
C VAL A 134 31.61 -9.63 1.54
N PRO A 135 31.94 -10.29 0.40
CA PRO A 135 33.28 -10.24 -0.17
C PRO A 135 33.73 -8.80 -0.41
N LEU A 136 35.01 -8.51 -0.14
CA LEU A 136 35.56 -7.14 -0.22
C LEU A 136 35.26 -6.44 -1.55
N LYS A 137 35.41 -7.17 -2.66
CA LYS A 137 35.15 -6.67 -4.02
C LYS A 137 33.69 -6.26 -4.27
N ASP A 138 32.74 -6.82 -3.51
CA ASP A 138 31.31 -6.65 -3.74
C ASP A 138 30.68 -5.63 -2.75
N ARG A 139 31.41 -5.23 -1.69
CA ARG A 139 30.87 -4.37 -0.60
C ARG A 139 30.22 -3.07 -1.07
N ASN A 140 30.88 -2.35 -1.96
CA ASN A 140 30.33 -1.08 -2.48
C ASN A 140 29.04 -1.31 -3.27
N THR A 141 29.02 -2.38 -4.08
CA THR A 141 27.83 -2.79 -4.83
C THR A 141 26.67 -3.10 -3.88
N VAL A 142 26.90 -3.87 -2.80
CA VAL A 142 25.83 -4.19 -1.83
C VAL A 142 25.32 -2.93 -1.12
N VAL A 143 26.21 -2.00 -0.74
CA VAL A 143 25.79 -0.73 -0.12
C VAL A 143 24.87 0.06 -1.06
N GLN A 144 25.20 0.11 -2.35
CA GLN A 144 24.38 0.79 -3.36
C GLN A 144 23.02 0.08 -3.55
N LEU A 145 23.02 -1.25 -3.63
CA LEU A 145 21.79 -2.04 -3.74
C LEU A 145 20.86 -1.81 -2.55
N VAL A 146 21.39 -1.89 -1.32
CA VAL A 146 20.62 -1.68 -0.09
C VAL A 146 20.06 -0.26 -0.03
N THR A 147 20.91 0.74 -0.29
CA THR A 147 20.49 2.15 -0.28
C THR A 147 19.36 2.40 -1.28
N ALA A 148 19.52 1.94 -2.50
CA ALA A 148 18.54 2.20 -3.55
C ALA A 148 17.24 1.41 -3.35
N GLN A 149 17.30 0.17 -2.84
CA GLN A 149 16.09 -0.58 -2.44
C GLN A 149 15.32 0.16 -1.34
N ASN A 150 16.03 0.67 -0.33
CA ASN A 150 15.40 1.38 0.79
C ASN A 150 14.77 2.70 0.33
N ASN A 151 15.42 3.42 -0.59
CA ASN A 151 14.87 4.64 -1.17
C ASN A 151 13.54 4.35 -1.89
N ASP A 152 13.50 3.29 -2.69
CA ASP A 152 12.28 2.89 -3.40
C ASP A 152 11.17 2.43 -2.44
N TRP A 153 11.51 1.71 -1.36
CA TRP A 153 10.54 1.35 -0.32
C TRP A 153 9.94 2.57 0.37
N LEU A 154 10.78 3.54 0.75
CA LEU A 154 10.33 4.78 1.38
C LEU A 154 9.45 5.60 0.45
N ALA A 155 9.83 5.71 -0.82
CA ALA A 155 9.03 6.37 -1.85
C ALA A 155 7.68 5.65 -2.05
N LEU A 156 7.67 4.32 -2.05
CA LEU A 156 6.45 3.54 -2.20
C LEU A 156 5.47 3.76 -1.03
N TYR A 157 5.96 3.78 0.21
CA TYR A 157 5.11 4.06 1.37
C TYR A 157 4.50 5.46 1.31
N ALA A 158 5.30 6.45 0.91
CA ALA A 158 4.81 7.82 0.72
C ALA A 158 3.78 7.90 -0.41
N GLU A 159 3.99 7.19 -1.51
CA GLU A 159 3.09 7.17 -2.66
C GLU A 159 1.75 6.51 -2.32
N ILE A 160 1.77 5.37 -1.62
CA ILE A 160 0.55 4.69 -1.16
C ILE A 160 -0.26 5.62 -0.23
N ALA A 161 0.40 6.29 0.72
CA ALA A 161 -0.22 7.26 1.60
C ALA A 161 -0.83 8.44 0.82
N LYS A 162 -0.10 8.97 -0.18
CA LYS A 162 -0.52 10.07 -1.04
C LYS A 162 -1.75 9.73 -1.89
N ILE A 163 -1.75 8.57 -2.55
CA ILE A 163 -2.88 8.11 -3.39
C ILE A 163 -4.17 7.95 -2.58
N ASN A 164 -4.02 7.58 -1.30
CA ASN A 164 -5.11 7.45 -0.35
C ASN A 164 -5.47 8.76 0.36
N LYS A 165 -4.85 9.89 0.01
CA LYS A 165 -5.06 11.21 0.61
C LYS A 165 -4.79 11.26 2.13
N HIS A 166 -3.96 10.35 2.63
CA HIS A 166 -3.61 10.23 4.04
C HIS A 166 -2.08 10.14 4.21
N PRO A 167 -1.33 11.22 3.95
CA PRO A 167 0.14 11.23 4.11
C PRO A 167 0.59 10.85 5.53
N GLU A 168 -0.23 11.12 6.55
CA GLU A 168 0.00 10.75 7.94
C GLU A 168 0.03 9.23 8.19
N TRP A 169 -0.48 8.42 7.25
CA TRP A 169 -0.47 6.96 7.38
C TRP A 169 0.86 6.32 6.99
N GLN A 170 1.82 7.06 6.46
CA GLN A 170 3.09 6.51 5.99
C GLN A 170 3.79 5.66 7.07
N ASP A 171 3.76 6.09 8.33
CA ASP A 171 4.35 5.34 9.44
C ASP A 171 3.57 4.05 9.76
N GLY A 172 2.23 4.09 9.70
CA GLY A 172 1.37 2.92 9.87
C GLY A 172 1.60 1.89 8.76
N ILE A 173 1.65 2.35 7.50
CA ILE A 173 1.99 1.54 6.33
C ILE A 173 3.33 0.86 6.53
N ARG A 174 4.38 1.62 6.87
CA ARG A 174 5.73 1.10 7.07
C ARG A 174 5.76 0.02 8.14
N LYS A 175 5.07 0.23 9.27
CA LYS A 175 4.97 -0.75 10.36
C LYS A 175 4.29 -2.04 9.89
N THR A 176 3.14 -1.93 9.23
CA THR A 176 2.42 -3.10 8.70
C THR A 176 3.28 -3.88 7.70
N PHE A 177 3.95 -3.20 6.78
CA PHE A 177 4.88 -3.84 5.85
C PHE A 177 6.02 -4.56 6.57
N ALA A 178 6.57 -3.99 7.65
CA ALA A 178 7.65 -4.61 8.41
C ALA A 178 7.20 -5.95 9.01
N GLU A 179 6.03 -5.95 9.65
CA GLU A 179 5.42 -7.14 10.24
C GLU A 179 5.17 -8.22 9.19
N ARG A 180 4.59 -7.85 8.04
CA ARG A 180 4.31 -8.79 6.94
C ARG A 180 5.59 -9.31 6.28
N TRP A 181 6.59 -8.47 6.08
CA TRP A 181 7.86 -8.90 5.51
C TRP A 181 8.55 -9.93 6.40
N ILE A 182 8.60 -9.68 7.71
CA ILE A 182 9.15 -10.61 8.71
C ILE A 182 8.34 -11.91 8.76
N ALA A 183 7.01 -11.82 8.65
CA ALA A 183 6.13 -12.98 8.62
C ALA A 183 6.47 -13.89 7.43
N LYS A 184 6.74 -13.29 6.26
CA LYS A 184 7.00 -13.98 4.98
C LYS A 184 8.47 -14.31 4.73
N ALA A 185 9.40 -13.80 5.54
CA ALA A 185 10.83 -14.05 5.38
C ALA A 185 11.13 -15.56 5.27
N ASN A 186 12.06 -15.92 4.38
CA ASN A 186 12.47 -17.32 4.24
C ASN A 186 13.15 -17.83 5.51
N LYS A 187 13.03 -19.14 5.77
CA LYS A 187 13.77 -19.79 6.86
C LYS A 187 15.27 -19.50 6.70
N GLY A 188 15.90 -19.09 7.79
CA GLY A 188 17.31 -18.73 7.83
C GLY A 188 17.60 -17.26 7.55
N TRP A 189 16.65 -16.48 7.01
CA TRP A 189 16.82 -15.03 6.87
C TRP A 189 16.74 -14.33 8.21
N TYR A 190 17.38 -13.16 8.27
CA TYR A 190 17.48 -12.38 9.49
C TYR A 190 16.55 -11.17 9.45
N TYR A 191 15.98 -10.86 10.61
CA TYR A 191 15.16 -9.70 10.83
C TYR A 191 15.46 -9.04 12.18
N ARG A 192 15.18 -7.74 12.31
CA ARG A 192 15.35 -7.01 13.56
C ARG A 192 14.03 -6.92 14.32
N GLU A 193 14.04 -7.31 15.58
CA GLU A 193 12.92 -7.14 16.51
C GLU A 193 13.45 -6.59 17.83
N GLY A 194 12.89 -5.48 18.31
CA GLY A 194 13.36 -4.81 19.54
C GLY A 194 14.84 -4.40 19.47
N GLY A 195 15.30 -3.95 18.30
CA GLY A 195 16.69 -3.55 18.07
C GLY A 195 17.69 -4.71 17.94
N THR A 196 17.25 -5.95 18.11
CA THR A 196 18.13 -7.14 18.05
C THR A 196 17.85 -7.95 16.80
N TRP A 197 18.92 -8.47 16.17
CA TRP A 197 18.79 -9.40 15.04
C TRP A 197 18.33 -10.79 15.51
N LYS A 198 17.33 -11.33 14.84
CA LYS A 198 16.78 -12.68 15.01
C LYS A 198 16.80 -13.40 13.66
N GLN A 199 16.82 -14.72 13.71
CA GLN A 199 16.74 -15.57 12.52
C GLN A 199 15.35 -16.20 12.44
N LYS A 200 14.79 -16.27 11.24
CA LYS A 200 13.50 -16.89 10.94
C LYS A 200 13.59 -18.42 10.85
#